data_AF-A0A840TS89-F1
#
_entry.id   AF-A0A840TS89-F1
#
_cell.length_a   1.000
_cell.length_b   1.000
_cell.length_c   1.000
_cell.angle_alpha   90.00
_cell.angle_beta   90.00
_cell.angle_gamma   90.00
#
_symmetry.space_group_name_H-M   'P 1'
#
loop_
_entity.id
_entity.type
_entity.pdbx_description
1 polymer ?
#
loop_
_entity_poly.entity_id
_entity_poly.type
_entity_poly.pdbx_seq_one_letter_code
_entity_poly.pdbx_strand_id
1 'polypeptide(L)' 'MTTQEAFRQLVNNPYLWKKTSLTSASRRSYKHRLDKDEWPSLDKMEKLLESAGSFTVVQEKKWALK' A
#
# COMPACT_ATOMS: atom_id res chain seq x y z
N MET A 1 0.08 -8.61 -9.29
CA MET A 1 0.58 -7.49 -8.48
C MET A 1 0.39 -7.83 -7.02
N THR A 2 1.43 -7.78 -6.21
CA THR A 2 1.36 -8.04 -4.76
C THR A 2 1.01 -6.78 -3.98
N THR A 3 0.58 -6.92 -2.71
CA THR A 3 0.33 -5.79 -1.80
C THR A 3 1.57 -4.88 -1.66
N GLN A 4 2.76 -5.47 -1.64
CA GLN A 4 4.03 -4.73 -1.55
C GLN A 4 4.32 -3.92 -2.82
N GLU A 5 4.08 -4.49 -4.01
CA GLU A 5 4.23 -3.78 -5.29
C GLU A 5 3.25 -2.61 -5.41
N ALA A 6 1.99 -2.85 -5.04
CA ALA A 6 0.95 -1.82 -5.01
C ALA A 6 1.31 -0.69 -4.03
N PHE A 7 1.78 -1.05 -2.83
CA PHE A 7 2.23 -0.08 -1.83
C PHE A 7 3.43 0.73 -2.31
N ARG A 8 4.38 0.09 -3.00
CA ARG A 8 5.54 0.78 -3.60
C ARG A 8 5.10 1.78 -4.67
N GLN A 9 4.13 1.42 -5.52
CA GLN A 9 3.53 2.35 -6.48
C GLN A 9 2.82 3.52 -5.79
N LEU A 10 2.05 3.25 -4.73
CA LEU A 10 1.37 4.28 -3.94
C LEU A 10 2.36 5.31 -3.37
N VAL A 11 3.45 4.85 -2.75
CA VAL A 11 4.47 5.74 -2.15
C VAL A 11 5.26 6.52 -3.20
N ASN A 12 5.57 5.88 -4.33
CA ASN A 12 6.35 6.50 -5.41
C ASN A 12 5.53 7.47 -6.27
N ASN A 13 4.21 7.36 -6.29
CA ASN A 13 3.34 8.26 -7.07
C ASN A 13 2.67 9.32 -6.16
N PRO A 14 3.10 10.61 -6.24
CA PRO A 14 2.52 11.67 -5.42
C PRO A 14 1.02 11.90 -5.65
N TYR A 15 0.52 11.64 -6.87
CA TYR A 15 -0.90 11.81 -7.20
C TYR A 15 -1.77 10.75 -6.53
N LEU A 16 -1.30 9.50 -6.47
CA LEU A 16 -1.98 8.44 -5.72
C LEU A 16 -1.90 8.71 -4.21
N TRP A 17 -0.73 9.15 -3.73
CA TRP A 17 -0.55 9.46 -2.31
C TRP A 17 -1.49 10.56 -1.83
N LYS A 18 -1.73 11.61 -2.63
CA LYS A 18 -2.64 12.71 -2.28
C LYS A 18 -4.06 12.24 -1.93
N LYS A 19 -4.47 11.06 -2.42
CA LYS A 19 -5.79 10.47 -2.14
C LYS A 19 -5.88 9.81 -0.76
N THR A 20 -4.76 9.42 -0.16
CA THR A 20 -4.70 8.67 1.13
C THR A 20 -5.00 9.51 2.37
N SER A 21 -5.38 10.79 2.21
CA SER A 21 -5.52 11.83 3.24
C SER A 21 -4.30 12.07 4.15
N LEU A 22 -3.17 11.40 3.90
CA LEU A 22 -1.92 11.59 4.63
C LEU A 22 -1.06 12.72 4.08
N THR A 23 -0.22 13.25 4.95
CA THR A 23 0.73 14.31 4.60
C THR A 23 1.84 13.81 3.68
N SER A 24 2.43 14.75 2.92
CA SER A 24 3.64 14.51 2.12
C SER A 24 4.85 14.14 2.97
N ALA A 25 4.88 14.53 4.25
CA ALA A 25 5.93 14.12 5.18
C ALA A 25 5.86 12.61 5.45
N SER A 26 4.66 12.08 5.71
CA SER A 26 4.44 10.64 5.85
C SER A 26 4.92 9.86 4.63
N ARG A 27 4.64 10.36 3.41
CA ARG A 27 5.14 9.76 2.16
C ARG A 27 6.65 9.61 2.15
N ARG A 28 7.38 10.68 2.52
CA ARG A 28 8.85 10.68 2.55
C ARG A 28 9.36 9.66 3.57
N SER A 29 8.73 9.58 4.74
CA SER A 29 9.08 8.59 5.76
C SER A 29 8.87 7.15 5.26
N TYR A 30 7.76 6.85 4.59
CA TYR A 30 7.55 5.53 4.00
C TYR A 30 8.52 5.24 2.86
N LYS A 31 8.83 6.22 2.00
CA LYS A 31 9.81 6.05 0.94
C LYS A 31 11.19 5.70 1.51
N HIS A 32 11.65 6.44 2.52
CA HIS A 32 12.92 6.18 3.20
C HIS A 32 12.97 4.81 3.89
N ARG A 33 11.85 4.35 4.46
CA ARG A 33 11.74 3.00 5.03
C ARG A 33 11.82 1.91 3.97
N LEU A 34 11.15 2.10 2.83
CA LEU A 34 11.23 1.17 1.71
C LEU A 34 12.65 1.07 1.14
N ASP A 35 13.41 2.17 1.13
CA ASP A 35 14.82 2.15 0.69
C ASP A 35 15.74 1.35 1.65
N LYS A 36 15.27 1.07 2.87
CA LYS A 36 15.96 0.24 3.88
C LYS A 36 15.39 -1.18 3.98
N ASP A 37 14.52 -1.58 3.05
CA ASP A 37 13.74 -2.82 3.12
C ASP A 37 12.89 -2.96 4.41
N GLU A 38 12.52 -1.83 5.03
CA GLU A 38 11.60 -1.79 6.17
C GLU A 38 10.16 -1.66 5.67
N TRP A 39 9.46 -2.79 5.63
CA TRP A 39 8.07 -2.84 5.21
C TRP A 39 7.10 -2.66 6.38
N PRO A 40 5.99 -1.90 6.22
CA PRO A 40 4.90 -1.92 7.18
C PRO A 40 4.27 -3.32 7.32
N SER A 41 3.41 -3.53 8.30
CA SER A 41 2.57 -4.74 8.33
C SER A 41 1.66 -4.79 7.10
N LEU A 42 1.29 -6.00 6.67
CA LEU A 42 0.36 -6.22 5.55
C LEU A 42 -0.95 -5.45 5.73
N ASP A 43 -1.58 -5.57 6.91
CA ASP A 43 -2.82 -4.85 7.26
C ASP A 43 -2.67 -3.32 7.10
N LYS A 44 -1.51 -2.77 7.44
CA LYS A 44 -1.25 -1.33 7.31
C LYS A 44 -1.06 -0.91 5.87
N MET A 45 -0.45 -1.75 5.04
CA MET A 45 -0.34 -1.50 3.60
C MET A 45 -1.72 -1.54 2.94
N GLU A 46 -2.54 -2.54 3.27
CA GLU A 46 -3.89 -2.72 2.72
C GLU A 46 -4.78 -1.53 3.06
N LYS A 47 -4.80 -1.09 4.33
CA LYS A 47 -5.54 0.12 4.74
C LYS A 47 -5.14 1.38 3.98
N LEU A 48 -3.86 1.54 3.66
CA LEU A 48 -3.36 2.69 2.89
C LEU A 48 -3.72 2.59 1.40
N LEU A 49 -3.76 1.38 0.87
CA LEU A 49 -4.19 1.13 -0.51
C LEU A 49 -5.70 1.35 -0.66
N GLU A 50 -6.49 0.90 0.31
CA GLU A 50 -7.92 1.19 0.40
C GLU A 50 -8.19 2.68 0.55
N SER A 51 -7.46 3.39 1.41
CA SER A 51 -7.64 4.84 1.60
C SER A 51 -7.27 5.65 0.37
N ALA A 52 -6.35 5.17 -0.48
CA ALA A 52 -6.06 5.79 -1.76
C ALA A 52 -7.23 5.70 -2.77
N GLY A 53 -8.19 4.79 -2.54
CA GLY A 53 -9.38 4.57 -3.37
C GLY A 53 -9.09 4.20 -4.83
N SER A 54 -7.82 3.95 -5.17
CA SER A 54 -7.36 3.68 -6.55
C SER A 54 -6.87 2.25 -6.73
N PHE A 55 -6.84 1.47 -5.64
CA PHE A 55 -6.46 0.07 -5.64
C PHE A 55 -7.66 -0.75 -5.20
N THR A 56 -8.06 -1.72 -6.02
CA THR A 56 -9.07 -2.71 -5.65
C THR A 56 -8.37 -3.97 -5.21
N VAL A 57 -8.53 -4.35 -3.94
CA VAL A 57 -8.02 -5.62 -3.42
C VAL A 57 -8.96 -6.72 -3.88
N VAL A 58 -8.51 -7.57 -4.81
CA VAL A 58 -9.24 -8.77 -5.21
C VAL A 58 -8.71 -9.94 -4.40
N GLN A 59 -9.42 -10.33 -3.34
CA GLN A 59 -9.11 -11.54 -2.59
C GLN A 59 -9.69 -12.77 -3.31
N GLU A 60 -8.81 -13.69 -3.71
CA GLU A 60 -9.20 -14.95 -4.32
C GLU A 60 -9.80 -15.89 -3.26
N LYS A 61 -11.04 -16.35 -3.46
CA LYS A 61 -11.69 -17.30 -2.54
C LYS A 61 -11.06 -18.68 -2.73
N LYS A 62 -10.29 -19.14 -1.75
CA LYS A 62 -9.75 -20.51 -1.71
C LYS A 62 -10.78 -21.45 -1.10
N TRP A 63 -11.08 -22.52 -1.82
CA TRP A 63 -11.94 -23.61 -1.37
C TRP A 63 -11.04 -24.79 -0.96
N ALA A 64 -11.23 -25.30 0.25
CA ALA A 64 -10.60 -26.54 0.69
C ALA A 64 -11.64 -27.66 0.63
N LEU A 65 -11.27 -28.79 0.01
CA LEU A 65 -12.03 -30.03 0.13
C LEU A 65 -11.86 -30.55 1.57
N LYS A 66 -12.98 -30.86 2.22
CA LYS A 66 -13.03 -31.52 3.52
C LYS A 66 -12.97 -33.03 3.35
#